data_AF-H3RI14-F1
#
_entry.id   AF-H3RI14-F1
#
_cell.length_a   1.000
_cell.length_b   1.000
_cell.length_c   1.000
_cell.angle_alpha   90.00
_cell.angle_beta   90.00
_cell.angle_gamma   90.00
#
_symmetry.space_group_name_H-M   'P 1'
#
loop_
_entity.id
_entity.type
_entity.pdbx_description
1 polymer ?
#
loop_
_entity_poly.entity_id
_entity_poly.type
_entity_poly.pdbx_seq_one_letter_code
_entity_poly.pdbx_strand_id
1 'polypeptide(L)' 'MTNPFESLIIPGGILLLGFLSALLLPAPAFSLAVAQHLQQMFHLQDPIQLYTVVFCLWFLLLGALEFFVIRFIWRRWFRA' A
#
# COMPACT_ATOMS: atom_id res chain seq x y z
N MET A 1 14.95 22.63 15.15
CA MET A 1 14.29 21.32 15.35
C MET A 1 13.07 21.35 14.46
N THR A 2 13.11 20.63 13.34
CA THR A 2 12.00 20.58 12.36
C THR A 2 10.74 20.15 13.11
N ASN A 3 9.61 20.84 12.88
CA ASN A 3 8.39 20.58 13.65
C ASN A 3 8.04 19.08 13.56
N PRO A 4 7.74 18.40 14.68
CA PRO A 4 7.43 16.96 14.67
C PRO A 4 6.25 16.64 13.75
N PHE A 5 5.34 17.60 13.55
CA PHE A 5 4.24 17.52 12.60
C PHE A 5 4.70 17.50 11.13
N GLU A 6 5.72 18.27 10.73
CA GLU A 6 6.29 18.21 9.36
C GLU A 6 6.89 16.84 9.06
N SER A 7 7.48 16.18 10.06
CA SER A 7 8.00 14.81 9.93
C SER A 7 6.90 13.76 9.80
N LEU A 8 5.67 14.04 10.24
CA LEU A 8 4.51 13.14 10.13
C LEU A 8 3.66 13.41 8.89
N ILE A 9 3.59 14.66 8.44
CA ILE A 9 2.83 15.09 7.26
C ILE A 9 3.37 14.45 5.99
N ILE A 10 4.69 14.30 5.85
CA ILE A 10 5.29 13.67 4.66
C ILE A 10 4.89 12.18 4.55
N PRO A 11 5.13 11.31 5.55
CA PRO A 11 4.69 9.92 5.48
C PRO A 11 3.16 9.78 5.44
N GLY A 12 2.42 10.63 6.15
CA GLY A 12 0.96 10.67 6.10
C GLY A 12 0.41 11.05 4.72
N GLY A 13 1.05 12.01 4.04
CA GLY A 13 0.70 12.40 2.67
C GLY A 13 0.99 11.31 1.65
N ILE A 14 2.06 10.53 1.83
CA ILE A 14 2.39 9.40 0.94
C ILE A 14 1.42 8.24 1.16
N LEU A 15 1.04 7.96 2.41
CA LEU A 15 -0.04 7.02 2.72
C LEU A 15 -1.37 7.50 2.13
N LEU A 16 -1.68 8.79 2.19
CA LEU A 16 -2.91 9.34 1.62
C LEU A 16 -2.91 9.25 0.08
N LEU A 17 -1.81 9.57 -0.59
CA LEU A 17 -1.68 9.40 -2.05
C LEU A 17 -1.76 7.93 -2.46
N GLY A 18 -1.13 7.02 -1.71
CA GLY A 18 -1.27 5.57 -1.91
C GLY A 18 -2.71 5.09 -1.75
N PHE A 19 -3.51 5.78 -0.92
CA PHE A 19 -4.90 5.42 -0.64
C PHE A 19 -5.78 5.83 -1.81
N LEU A 20 -5.57 7.04 -2.34
CA LEU A 20 -6.21 7.47 -3.57
C LEU A 20 -5.80 6.58 -4.75
N SER A 21 -4.52 6.20 -4.89
CA SER A 21 -4.05 5.26 -5.92
C SER A 21 -4.73 3.89 -5.82
N ALA A 22 -4.90 3.35 -4.60
CA ALA A 22 -5.60 2.08 -4.37
C ALA A 22 -7.11 2.17 -4.62
N LEU A 23 -7.73 3.35 -4.45
CA LEU A 23 -9.13 3.59 -4.82
C LEU A 23 -9.32 3.65 -6.35
N LEU A 24 -8.34 4.20 -7.08
CA LEU A 24 -8.40 4.30 -8.54
C LEU A 24 -8.05 2.98 -9.24
N LEU A 25 -7.15 2.16 -8.68
CA LEU A 25 -6.75 0.88 -9.27
C LEU A 25 -7.47 -0.30 -8.60
N PRO A 26 -8.25 -1.10 -9.34
CA PRO A 26 -8.82 -2.32 -8.78
C PRO A 26 -7.69 -3.27 -8.36
N ALA A 27 -7.69 -3.68 -7.09
CA ALA A 27 -6.76 -4.69 -6.61
C ALA A 27 -6.97 -6.00 -7.40
N PRO A 28 -5.89 -6.76 -7.68
CA PRO A 28 -6.00 -8.00 -8.43
C PRO A 28 -6.92 -8.98 -7.71
N ALA A 29 -7.97 -9.40 -8.40
CA ALA A 29 -8.88 -10.43 -7.91
C ALA A 29 -8.22 -11.81 -8.08
N PHE A 30 -8.18 -12.59 -7.01
CA PHE A 30 -7.70 -13.96 -7.05
C PHE A 30 -8.74 -14.87 -7.73
N SER A 31 -8.26 -15.90 -8.42
CA SER A 31 -9.15 -16.96 -8.90
C SER A 31 -9.77 -17.70 -7.71
N LEU A 32 -10.99 -18.21 -7.89
CA LEU A 32 -11.78 -18.83 -6.82
C LEU A 32 -11.02 -19.96 -6.10
N ALA A 33 -10.26 -20.77 -6.85
CA ALA A 33 -9.45 -21.86 -6.30
C ALA A 33 -8.32 -21.36 -5.39
N VAL A 34 -7.66 -20.25 -5.75
CA VAL A 34 -6.57 -19.67 -4.95
C VAL A 34 -7.12 -18.97 -3.72
N ALA A 35 -8.25 -18.28 -3.84
CA ALA A 35 -8.93 -17.64 -2.72
C ALA A 35 -9.33 -18.68 -1.65
N GLN A 36 -9.91 -19.82 -2.05
CA GLN A 36 -10.29 -20.91 -1.15
C GLN A 36 -9.09 -21.51 -0.42
N HIS A 37 -7.98 -21.76 -1.12
CA HIS A 37 -6.77 -22.30 -0.51
C HIS A 37 -6.16 -21.33 0.51
N LEU A 38 -6.11 -20.03 0.19
CA LEU A 38 -5.64 -19.00 1.11
C LEU A 38 -6.59 -18.81 2.31
N GLN A 39 -7.91 -18.86 2.11
CA GLN A 39 -8.89 -18.81 3.19
C GLN A 39 -8.67 -19.93 4.20
N GLN A 40 -8.47 -21.16 3.72
CA GLN A 40 -8.18 -22.30 4.59
C GLN A 40 -6.82 -22.15 5.30
N MET A 41 -5.81 -21.68 4.59
CA MET A 41 -4.46 -21.54 5.14
C MET A 41 -4.38 -20.47 6.24
N PHE A 42 -5.11 -19.35 6.07
CA PHE A 42 -5.18 -18.27 7.05
C PHE A 42 -6.35 -18.38 8.04
N HIS A 43 -7.17 -19.43 7.96
CA HIS A 43 -8.39 -19.60 8.76
C HIS A 43 -9.37 -18.40 8.67
N LEU A 44 -9.49 -17.78 7.49
CA LEU A 44 -10.44 -16.68 7.28
C LEU A 44 -11.83 -17.25 6.97
N GLN A 45 -12.83 -16.76 7.72
CA GLN A 45 -14.21 -17.21 7.59
C GLN A 45 -14.89 -16.67 6.32
N ASP A 46 -14.53 -15.46 5.89
CA ASP A 46 -15.23 -14.74 4.82
C ASP A 46 -14.30 -14.37 3.66
N PRO A 47 -14.76 -14.48 2.40
CA PRO A 47 -13.97 -14.09 1.23
C PRO A 47 -13.69 -12.59 1.22
N ILE A 48 -14.63 -11.78 1.72
CA ILE A 48 -14.47 -10.34 1.88
C ILE A 48 -13.30 -9.99 2.80
N GLN A 49 -13.10 -10.73 3.89
CA GLN A 49 -11.98 -10.48 4.80
C GLN A 49 -10.63 -10.74 4.11
N LEU A 50 -10.56 -11.77 3.25
CA LEU A 50 -9.37 -12.03 2.43
C LEU A 50 -9.13 -10.87 1.46
N TYR A 51 -10.16 -10.41 0.75
CA TYR A 51 -10.03 -9.28 -0.16
C TYR A 51 -9.63 -7.99 0.55
N THR A 52 -10.10 -7.76 1.77
CA THR A 52 -9.65 -6.61 2.59
C THR A 52 -8.16 -6.71 2.93
N VAL A 53 -7.65 -7.88 3.34
CA VAL A 53 -6.22 -8.05 3.60
C VAL A 53 -5.40 -7.83 2.35
N VAL A 54 -5.83 -8.39 1.22
CA VAL A 54 -5.20 -8.20 -0.09
C VAL A 54 -5.16 -6.72 -0.47
N PHE A 55 -6.29 -6.03 -0.29
CA PHE A 55 -6.38 -4.60 -0.56
C PHE A 55 -5.44 -3.79 0.33
N CYS A 56 -5.39 -4.10 1.63
CA CYS A 56 -4.43 -3.48 2.57
C CYS A 56 -2.97 -3.73 2.17
N LEU A 57 -2.62 -4.95 1.77
CA LEU A 57 -1.26 -5.27 1.30
C LEU A 57 -0.92 -4.51 0.01
N TRP A 58 -1.87 -4.42 -0.93
CA TRP A 58 -1.72 -3.69 -2.17
C TRP A 58 -1.54 -2.20 -1.94
N PHE A 59 -2.36 -1.62 -1.06
CA PHE A 59 -2.24 -0.24 -0.59
C PHE A 59 -0.86 0.03 0.02
N LEU A 60 -0.39 -0.84 0.93
CA LEU A 60 0.91 -0.69 1.57
C LEU A 60 2.06 -0.75 0.54
N LEU A 61 1.94 -1.65 -0.44
CA LEU A 61 2.91 -1.82 -1.52
C LEU A 61 2.98 -0.56 -2.40
N LEU A 62 1.82 -0.03 -2.84
CA LEU A 62 1.74 1.21 -3.61
C LEU A 62 2.33 2.40 -2.84
N GLY A 63 1.96 2.57 -1.57
CA GLY A 63 2.50 3.64 -0.73
C GLY A 63 4.02 3.51 -0.52
N ALA A 64 4.53 2.30 -0.32
CA ALA A 64 5.97 2.05 -0.21
C ALA A 64 6.71 2.32 -1.53
N LEU A 65 6.12 1.96 -2.66
CA LEU A 65 6.67 2.23 -3.99
C LEU A 65 6.74 3.74 -4.25
N GLU A 66 5.68 4.49 -3.95
CA GLU A 66 5.67 5.95 -4.07
C GLU A 66 6.76 6.60 -3.22
N PHE A 67 6.88 6.19 -1.94
CA PHE A 67 7.98 6.65 -1.08
C PHE A 67 9.35 6.35 -1.70
N PHE A 68 9.53 5.13 -2.21
CA PHE A 68 10.80 4.72 -2.81
C PHE A 68 11.14 5.51 -4.07
N VAL A 69 10.16 5.78 -4.95
CA VAL A 69 10.33 6.58 -6.16
C VAL A 69 10.68 8.02 -5.82
N ILE A 70 9.96 8.65 -4.88
CA ILE A 70 10.26 10.02 -4.41
C ILE A 70 11.68 10.06 -3.84
N ARG A 71 12.05 9.08 -3.00
CA ARG A 71 13.38 8.98 -2.41
C ARG A 71 14.48 8.77 -3.45
N PHE A 72 14.20 7.98 -4.49
CA PHE A 72 15.12 7.70 -5.59
C PHE A 72 15.36 8.94 -6.43
N ILE A 73 14.30 9.65 -6.83
CA ILE A 73 14.37 10.92 -7.56
C ILE A 73 15.13 11.96 -6.75
N TRP A 74 14.81 12.11 -5.46
CA TRP A 74 15.52 13.03 -4.58
C TRP A 74 17.01 12.72 -4.48
N ARG A 75 17.41 11.44 -4.33
CA ARG A 75 18.83 11.07 -4.33
C ARG A 75 19.52 11.29 -5.67
N ARG A 76 18.81 11.12 -6.79
CA ARG A 76 19.35 11.31 -8.14
C ARG A 76 19.58 12.78 -8.48
N TRP A 77 18.71 13.68 -8.04
CA TRP A 77 18.68 15.09 -8.47
C TRP A 77 19.13 16.11 -7.40
N PHE A 78 18.96 15.84 -6.10
CA PHE A 78 19.31 16.78 -5.02
C PHE A 78 20.64 16.45 -4.30
N ARG A 79 21.37 15.42 -4.75
CA ARG A 79 22.75 15.14 -4.33
C ARG A 79 23.73 15.31 -5.50
N ALA A 80 23.54 16.36 -6.30
CA ALA A 80 24.55 16.91 -7.18
C ALA A 80 25.19 18.13 -6.50
#